data_AF-A0A255GPP9-F1
#
_entry.id   AF-A0A255GPP9-F1
#
_cell.length_a   1.000
_cell.length_b   1.000
_cell.length_c   1.000
_cell.angle_alpha   90.00
_cell.angle_beta   90.00
_cell.angle_gamma   90.00
#
_symmetry.space_group_name_H-M   'P 1'
#
loop_
_entity.id
_entity.type
_entity.pdbx_description
1 polymer ?
#
loop_
_entity_poly.entity_id
_entity_poly.type
_entity_poly.pdbx_seq_one_letter_code
_entity_poly.pdbx_strand_id
1 'polypeptide(L)'
;MSELRLRLAGEADLAGIVEVFWRCWTESHASFATPEELARLTHRDAEELWRIAFLSTTRTVVTTVATADARIVGFLRHQLIDGELFIHSLYVDPSLQGRGLGGRLMRHALQAGAAAGADRGRLWVFTANQPARVFYREYGWLPDGRTRIEDGFGMPEVGLGTLSVAATRTAETLVSPEICTEPGESPPAGAAVAFARGDEQGVAVAGTRGSADRPVTLDTRWDVASVTKLVTTTIGLGLVSAGILDLDAPVDALLPELTGRGITARSLLQHESGLLPWQPLDRAGAGPDTALATIAALPTGTPGEHAYSDLGLITLGILLTRLTGEELPELLRRWVNEPLGVDLRYGPVDEPVADSAPDDRIEQRMVSTGEPYPVLLQGPEPAWQTEPFRGVVHDGNARRALGGISAHAGIFATIGDLLRLGLALSDGSDRCDLWAPEAYRRFLDEPLGFRTRTLTDGSTLHHHPGFTGCALGFVAGEHRAYAVAANRLLTAGTPVPTERLWRRVLDDLGGL
;
A
#
# COMPACT_ATOMS: atom_id res chain seq x y z
N MET A 1 -20.15 41.31 1.57
CA MET A 1 -19.89 39.96 2.12
C MET A 1 -19.62 40.14 3.59
N SER A 2 -20.34 39.45 4.46
CA SER A 2 -20.12 39.58 5.90
C SER A 2 -18.73 39.09 6.29
N GLU A 3 -18.13 39.76 7.27
CA GLU A 3 -16.74 39.53 7.65
C GLU A 3 -16.63 38.22 8.46
N LEU A 4 -16.02 37.19 7.87
CA LEU A 4 -15.85 35.90 8.52
C LEU A 4 -14.61 35.90 9.42
N ARG A 5 -14.83 35.74 10.74
CA ARG A 5 -13.79 35.76 11.78
C ARG A 5 -13.65 34.42 12.47
N LEU A 6 -12.42 34.03 12.82
CA LEU A 6 -12.13 32.87 13.65
C LEU A 6 -11.73 33.35 15.05
N ARG A 7 -12.24 32.72 16.10
CA ARG A 7 -11.85 32.99 17.49
C ARG A 7 -12.05 31.76 18.37
N LEU A 8 -11.46 31.78 19.57
CA LEU A 8 -11.77 30.79 20.59
C LEU A 8 -13.23 30.92 21.04
N ALA A 9 -13.86 29.78 21.29
CA ALA A 9 -15.21 29.70 21.81
C ALA A 9 -15.23 29.91 23.33
N GLY A 10 -16.27 30.57 23.83
CA GLY A 10 -16.62 30.63 25.25
C GLY A 10 -17.97 29.96 25.52
N GLU A 11 -18.38 29.88 26.79
CA GLU A 11 -19.64 29.23 27.20
C GLU A 11 -20.87 29.78 26.48
N ALA A 12 -20.89 31.09 26.18
CA ALA A 12 -21.97 31.74 25.44
C ALA A 12 -22.15 31.22 24.00
N ASP A 13 -21.13 30.56 23.43
CA ASP A 13 -21.16 30.03 22.07
C ASP A 13 -21.79 28.62 21.98
N LEU A 14 -22.04 27.96 23.12
CA LEU A 14 -22.53 26.58 23.16
C LEU A 14 -23.81 26.39 22.34
N ALA A 15 -24.77 27.32 22.46
CA ALA A 15 -26.01 27.26 21.71
C ALA A 15 -25.78 27.28 20.19
N GLY A 16 -24.87 28.13 19.71
CA GLY A 16 -24.54 28.21 18.28
C GLY A 16 -23.74 27.00 17.77
N ILE A 17 -22.88 26.42 18.63
CA ILE A 17 -22.17 25.17 18.31
C ILE A 17 -23.16 24.01 18.15
N VAL A 18 -24.11 23.88 19.09
CA VAL A 18 -25.16 22.85 19.02
C VAL A 18 -25.99 23.03 17.76
N GLU A 19 -26.38 24.25 17.42
CA GLU A 19 -27.16 24.53 16.21
C GLU A 19 -26.42 24.08 14.93
N VAL A 20 -25.14 24.45 14.77
CA VAL A 20 -24.33 24.04 13.61
C VAL A 20 -24.17 22.51 13.56
N PHE A 21 -23.89 21.87 14.70
CA PHE A 21 -23.78 20.42 14.76
C PHE A 21 -25.10 19.76 14.37
N TRP A 22 -26.21 20.20 14.96
CA TRP A 22 -27.53 19.63 14.72
C TRP A 22 -27.91 19.71 13.24
N ARG A 23 -27.69 20.86 12.60
CA ARG A 23 -27.90 21.02 11.16
C ARG A 23 -27.00 20.09 10.34
N CYS A 24 -25.73 19.94 10.70
CA CYS A 24 -24.86 18.97 10.03
C CYS A 24 -25.39 17.53 10.19
N TRP A 25 -25.84 17.15 11.38
CA TRP A 25 -26.41 15.83 11.67
C TRP A 25 -27.67 15.56 10.84
N THR A 26 -28.61 16.50 10.82
CA THR A 26 -29.89 16.29 10.14
C THR A 26 -29.83 16.50 8.63
N GLU A 27 -28.95 17.37 8.12
CA GLU A 27 -28.89 17.73 6.70
C GLU A 27 -27.71 17.03 6.00
N SER A 28 -26.48 17.17 6.51
CA SER A 28 -25.29 16.64 5.82
C SER A 28 -25.13 15.13 6.00
N HIS A 29 -25.37 14.58 7.19
CA HIS A 29 -25.20 13.14 7.44
C HIS A 29 -26.28 12.30 6.76
N ALA A 30 -27.44 12.90 6.43
CA ALA A 30 -28.49 12.25 5.63
C ALA A 30 -28.04 11.81 4.23
N SER A 31 -26.89 12.28 3.75
CA SER A 31 -26.30 11.82 2.48
C SER A 31 -25.66 10.43 2.57
N PHE A 32 -25.37 9.91 3.77
CA PHE A 32 -24.71 8.62 3.96
C PHE A 32 -25.22 7.79 5.16
N ALA A 33 -26.06 8.36 6.02
CA ALA A 33 -26.71 7.68 7.13
C ALA A 33 -28.18 7.36 6.82
N THR A 34 -28.66 6.24 7.36
CA THR A 34 -30.06 5.85 7.29
C THR A 34 -30.93 6.68 8.25
N PRO A 35 -32.26 6.79 8.00
CA PRO A 35 -33.16 7.44 8.94
C PRO A 35 -33.14 6.83 10.35
N GLU A 36 -32.90 5.52 10.46
CA GLU A 36 -32.78 4.83 11.76
C GLU A 36 -31.51 5.25 12.50
N GLU A 37 -30.37 5.34 11.82
CA GLU A 37 -29.12 5.85 12.41
C GLU A 37 -29.25 7.30 12.86
N LEU A 38 -29.85 8.17 12.04
CA LEU A 38 -30.04 9.58 12.42
C LEU A 38 -30.98 9.75 13.62
N ALA A 39 -31.98 8.88 13.75
CA ALA A 39 -32.94 8.91 14.85
C ALA A 39 -32.35 8.46 16.20
N ARG A 40 -31.12 7.90 16.23
CA ARG A 40 -30.42 7.53 17.46
C ARG A 40 -30.06 8.74 18.33
N LEU A 41 -29.96 9.93 17.73
CA LEU A 41 -29.60 11.15 18.42
C LEU A 41 -30.74 12.17 18.33
N THR A 42 -31.32 12.54 19.47
CA THR A 42 -32.29 13.64 19.54
C THR A 42 -31.59 15.00 19.69
N HIS A 43 -32.30 16.11 19.45
CA HIS A 43 -31.75 17.46 19.68
C HIS A 43 -31.33 17.65 21.14
N ARG A 44 -32.07 17.02 22.08
CA ARG A 44 -31.73 17.04 23.50
C ARG A 44 -30.44 16.28 23.79
N ASP A 45 -30.25 15.12 23.16
CA ASP A 45 -29.01 14.34 23.31
C ASP A 45 -27.82 15.11 22.72
N ALA A 46 -28.02 15.81 21.60
CA ALA A 46 -27.00 16.70 21.04
C ALA A 46 -26.63 17.83 22.01
N GLU A 47 -27.61 18.54 22.59
CA GLU A 47 -27.35 19.56 23.60
C GLU A 47 -26.56 19.02 24.80
N GLU A 48 -26.92 17.83 25.29
CA GLU A 48 -26.27 17.20 26.44
C GLU A 48 -24.85 16.74 26.11
N LEU A 49 -24.65 16.09 24.96
CA LEU A 49 -23.34 15.71 24.43
C LEU A 49 -22.41 16.91 24.33
N TRP A 50 -22.88 18.00 23.71
CA TRP A 50 -22.06 19.20 23.52
C TRP A 50 -21.84 19.97 24.82
N ARG A 51 -22.82 19.97 25.73
CA ARG A 51 -22.64 20.53 27.07
C ARG A 51 -21.53 19.79 27.82
N ILE A 52 -21.53 18.45 27.79
CA ILE A 52 -20.47 17.64 28.42
C ILE A 52 -19.13 17.86 27.72
N ALA A 53 -19.08 17.79 26.38
CA ALA A 53 -17.87 17.92 25.59
C ALA A 53 -17.22 19.32 25.67
N PHE A 54 -18.02 20.36 25.92
CA PHE A 54 -17.57 21.75 26.04
C PHE A 54 -17.26 22.14 27.50
N LEU A 55 -18.03 21.64 28.48
CA LEU A 55 -17.84 21.95 29.90
C LEU A 55 -16.92 20.97 30.64
N SER A 56 -16.46 19.89 30.00
CA SER A 56 -15.49 18.98 30.63
C SER A 56 -14.24 19.78 31.01
N THR A 57 -13.91 19.78 32.30
CA THR A 57 -12.92 20.66 32.94
C THR A 57 -11.45 20.37 32.59
N THR A 58 -11.19 19.47 31.64
CA THR A 58 -9.84 19.25 31.12
C THR A 58 -9.47 20.42 30.21
N ARG A 59 -8.58 21.31 30.71
CA ARG A 59 -8.04 22.51 30.02
C ARG A 59 -7.29 22.24 28.70
N THR A 60 -7.40 21.04 28.15
CA THR A 60 -6.58 20.54 27.04
C THR A 60 -7.32 20.57 25.69
N VAL A 61 -8.65 20.61 25.67
CA VAL A 61 -9.43 20.67 24.42
C VAL A 61 -9.73 22.13 24.06
N VAL A 62 -9.25 22.55 22.89
CA VAL A 62 -9.42 23.89 22.34
C VAL A 62 -10.52 23.87 21.28
N THR A 63 -11.49 24.77 21.42
CA THR A 63 -12.57 24.96 20.44
C THR A 63 -12.41 26.30 19.73
N THR A 64 -12.21 26.26 18.41
CA THR A 64 -12.21 27.45 17.54
C THR A 64 -13.54 27.52 16.80
N VAL A 65 -14.22 28.66 16.89
CA VAL A 65 -15.46 28.95 16.15
C VAL A 65 -15.20 29.92 15.01
N ALA A 66 -15.93 29.72 13.92
CA ALA A 66 -16.07 30.66 12.82
C ALA A 66 -17.39 31.44 12.97
N THR A 67 -17.31 32.76 12.88
CA THR A 67 -18.48 33.64 13.00
C THR A 67 -18.73 34.47 11.75
N ALA A 68 -19.99 34.59 11.34
CA ALA A 68 -20.46 35.54 10.33
C ALA A 68 -21.69 36.28 10.89
N ASP A 69 -21.69 37.62 10.84
CA ASP A 69 -22.78 38.46 11.37
C ASP A 69 -23.18 38.12 12.83
N ALA A 70 -22.16 37.89 13.68
CA ALA A 70 -22.30 37.46 15.07
C ALA A 70 -22.96 36.09 15.31
N ARG A 71 -23.20 35.30 14.26
CA ARG A 71 -23.65 33.89 14.35
C ARG A 71 -22.49 32.92 14.16
N ILE A 72 -22.51 31.80 14.89
CA ILE A 72 -21.59 30.69 14.66
C ILE A 72 -22.00 29.98 13.36
N VAL A 73 -21.05 29.78 12.45
CA VAL A 73 -21.26 29.15 11.13
C VAL A 73 -20.35 27.94 10.88
N GLY A 74 -19.50 27.62 11.86
CA GLY A 74 -18.61 26.47 11.83
C GLY A 74 -17.72 26.45 13.06
N PHE A 75 -17.18 25.28 13.39
CA PHE A 75 -16.25 25.16 14.51
C PHE A 75 -15.36 23.93 14.35
N LEU A 76 -14.22 23.94 15.04
CA LEU A 76 -13.29 22.83 15.13
C LEU A 76 -12.82 22.65 16.58
N ARG A 77 -12.76 21.40 17.03
CA ARG A 77 -12.22 21.01 18.33
C ARG A 77 -10.94 20.20 18.15
N HIS A 78 -9.89 20.60 18.86
CA HIS A 78 -8.64 19.86 18.88
C HIS A 78 -8.04 19.78 20.28
N GLN A 79 -7.10 18.85 20.46
CA GLN A 79 -6.36 18.66 21.71
C GLN A 79 -4.95 18.20 21.38
N LEU A 80 -3.97 18.55 22.21
CA LEU A 80 -2.66 17.89 22.21
C LEU A 80 -2.65 16.76 23.23
N ILE A 81 -2.26 15.56 22.79
CA ILE A 81 -2.10 14.36 23.62
C ILE A 81 -0.75 13.76 23.27
N ASP A 82 0.18 13.72 24.23
CA ASP A 82 1.51 13.11 24.07
C ASP A 82 2.27 13.58 22.82
N GLY A 83 2.17 14.88 22.50
CA GLY A 83 2.81 15.48 21.32
C GLY A 83 2.04 15.28 20.01
N GLU A 84 0.87 14.65 20.02
CA GLU A 84 0.01 14.48 18.84
C GLU A 84 -1.16 15.46 18.84
N LEU A 85 -1.50 16.00 17.66
CA LEU A 85 -2.70 16.80 17.44
C LEU A 85 -3.92 15.89 17.22
N PHE A 86 -4.82 15.81 18.20
CA PHE A 86 -6.10 15.13 18.05
C PHE A 86 -7.18 16.09 17.54
N ILE A 87 -7.79 15.82 16.38
CA ILE A 87 -8.98 16.55 15.92
C ILE A 87 -10.23 15.79 16.38
N HIS A 88 -10.93 16.34 17.37
CA HIS A 88 -12.16 15.76 17.92
C HIS A 88 -13.37 15.98 17.02
N SER A 89 -13.44 17.14 16.36
CA SER A 89 -14.64 17.55 15.63
C SER A 89 -14.34 18.66 14.63
N LEU A 90 -14.95 18.62 13.45
CA LEU A 90 -14.98 19.72 12.48
C LEU A 90 -16.36 19.78 11.83
N TYR A 91 -17.07 20.88 12.04
CA TYR A 91 -18.41 21.09 11.49
C TYR A 91 -18.50 22.47 10.83
N VAL A 92 -19.19 22.53 9.70
CA VAL A 92 -19.45 23.75 8.93
C VAL A 92 -20.92 23.75 8.56
N ASP A 93 -21.61 24.87 8.79
CA ASP A 93 -23.01 25.03 8.45
C ASP A 93 -23.31 24.55 7.01
N PRO A 94 -24.32 23.69 6.79
CA PRO A 94 -24.61 23.12 5.47
C PRO A 94 -24.72 24.16 4.34
N SER A 95 -25.22 25.36 4.64
CA SER A 95 -25.37 26.44 3.65
C SER A 95 -24.04 27.06 3.16
N LEU A 96 -22.95 26.80 3.89
CA LEU A 96 -21.62 27.37 3.69
C LEU A 96 -20.55 26.30 3.39
N GLN A 97 -20.92 25.03 3.31
CA GLN A 97 -20.04 23.96 2.86
C GLN A 97 -19.58 24.21 1.41
N GLY A 98 -18.39 23.70 1.06
CA GLY A 98 -17.78 23.93 -0.26
C GLY A 98 -17.23 25.35 -0.51
N ARG A 99 -17.31 26.27 0.46
CA ARG A 99 -16.81 27.66 0.34
C ARG A 99 -15.44 27.90 1.00
N GLY A 100 -14.70 26.84 1.31
CA GLY A 100 -13.36 26.90 1.91
C GLY A 100 -13.33 27.18 3.42
N LEU A 101 -14.47 27.27 4.11
CA LEU A 101 -14.51 27.52 5.56
C LEU A 101 -13.89 26.38 6.39
N GLY A 102 -14.20 25.13 6.06
CA GLY A 102 -13.60 23.96 6.73
C GLY A 102 -12.08 23.95 6.61
N GLY A 103 -11.56 24.32 5.43
CA GLY A 103 -10.12 24.46 5.22
C GLY A 103 -9.47 25.57 6.04
N ARG A 104 -10.17 26.70 6.28
CA ARG A 104 -9.69 27.76 7.18
C ARG A 104 -9.59 27.29 8.63
N LEU A 105 -10.60 26.57 9.12
CA LEU A 105 -10.60 25.99 10.47
C LEU A 105 -9.48 24.94 10.62
N MET A 106 -9.34 24.04 9.65
CA MET A 106 -8.30 23.00 9.66
C MET A 106 -6.90 23.61 9.67
N ARG A 107 -6.60 24.58 8.80
CA ARG A 107 -5.28 25.26 8.79
C ARG A 107 -4.98 25.94 10.12
N HIS A 108 -5.97 26.57 10.75
CA HIS A 108 -5.79 27.19 12.05
C HIS A 108 -5.44 26.16 13.13
N ALA A 109 -6.08 24.99 13.13
CA ALA A 109 -5.78 23.90 14.05
C ALA A 109 -4.39 23.30 13.83
N LEU A 110 -4.02 23.05 12.57
CA LEU A 110 -2.68 22.56 12.22
C LEU A 110 -1.58 23.54 12.63
N GLN A 111 -1.78 24.84 12.42
CA GLN A 111 -0.84 25.89 12.86
C GLN A 111 -0.71 25.93 14.39
N ALA A 112 -1.82 25.80 15.12
CA ALA A 112 -1.81 25.74 16.58
C ALA A 112 -1.09 24.49 17.10
N GLY A 113 -1.36 23.33 16.51
CA GLY A 113 -0.69 22.07 16.83
C GLY A 113 0.82 22.14 16.58
N ALA A 114 1.24 22.61 15.41
CA ALA A 114 2.64 22.77 15.05
C ALA A 114 3.37 23.74 16.00
N ALA A 115 2.75 24.87 16.34
CA ALA A 115 3.32 25.83 17.31
C ALA A 115 3.46 25.24 18.72
N ALA A 116 2.64 24.25 19.06
CA ALA A 116 2.70 23.51 20.31
C ALA A 116 3.60 22.25 20.25
N GLY A 117 4.31 22.04 19.13
CA GLY A 117 5.26 20.94 18.96
C GLY A 117 4.67 19.64 18.43
N ALA A 118 3.43 19.64 17.92
CA ALA A 118 2.89 18.46 17.25
C ALA A 118 3.53 18.27 15.86
N ASP A 119 4.09 17.09 15.65
CA ASP A 119 4.65 16.63 14.37
C ASP A 119 3.72 15.64 13.65
N ARG A 120 2.66 15.18 14.35
CA ARG A 120 1.63 14.28 13.86
C ARG A 120 0.27 14.62 14.43
N GLY A 121 -0.78 14.09 13.82
CA GLY A 121 -2.14 14.22 14.30
C GLY A 121 -2.99 13.00 13.96
N ARG A 122 -4.08 12.84 14.71
CA ARG A 122 -5.08 11.78 14.49
C ARG A 122 -6.52 12.29 14.63
N LEU A 123 -7.45 11.65 13.92
CA LEU A 123 -8.88 11.96 13.97
C LEU A 123 -9.73 10.73 13.63
N TRP A 124 -11.02 10.79 13.93
CA TRP A 124 -12.01 9.80 13.51
C TRP A 124 -12.98 10.38 12.49
N VAL A 125 -13.39 9.56 11.53
CA VAL A 125 -14.42 9.93 10.55
C VAL A 125 -15.30 8.73 10.24
N PHE A 126 -16.61 8.96 10.08
CA PHE A 126 -17.52 7.89 9.65
C PHE A 126 -17.06 7.26 8.33
N THR A 127 -17.06 5.94 8.30
CA THR A 127 -16.61 5.13 7.15
C THR A 127 -17.34 5.53 5.87
N ALA A 128 -18.65 5.80 5.99
CA ALA A 128 -19.54 6.17 4.90
C ALA A 128 -19.44 7.66 4.47
N ASN A 129 -18.76 8.52 5.26
CA ASN A 129 -18.65 9.95 4.97
C ASN A 129 -17.55 10.23 3.94
N GLN A 130 -17.79 9.85 2.69
CA GLN A 130 -16.84 10.01 1.59
C GLN A 130 -16.40 11.48 1.37
N PRO A 131 -17.29 12.49 1.41
CA PRO A 131 -16.87 13.89 1.26
C PRO A 131 -15.87 14.34 2.32
N ALA A 132 -16.08 13.98 3.60
CA ALA A 132 -15.14 14.32 4.67
C ALA A 132 -13.81 13.58 4.51
N ARG A 133 -13.83 12.30 4.11
CA ARG A 133 -12.61 11.51 3.86
C ARG A 133 -11.77 12.10 2.72
N VAL A 134 -12.41 12.59 1.65
CA VAL A 134 -11.73 13.32 0.56
C VAL A 134 -11.15 14.63 1.09
N PHE A 135 -11.94 15.42 1.84
CA PHE A 135 -11.45 16.66 2.45
C PHE A 135 -10.23 16.43 3.34
N TYR A 136 -10.28 15.46 4.27
CA TYR A 136 -9.17 15.17 5.16
C TYR A 136 -7.92 14.71 4.39
N ARG A 137 -8.09 13.93 3.33
CA ARG A 137 -6.99 13.53 2.44
C ARG A 137 -6.25 14.73 1.84
N GLU A 138 -6.94 15.82 1.48
CA GLU A 138 -6.31 17.06 0.98
C GLU A 138 -5.36 17.72 1.99
N TYR A 139 -5.54 17.45 3.29
CA TYR A 139 -4.69 17.95 4.38
C TYR A 139 -3.73 16.87 4.90
N GLY A 140 -3.52 15.78 4.15
CA GLY A 140 -2.55 14.74 4.49
C GLY A 140 -3.03 13.74 5.53
N TRP A 141 -4.33 13.64 5.79
CA TRP A 141 -4.90 12.67 6.73
C TRP A 141 -5.32 11.40 6.01
N LEU A 142 -4.85 10.24 6.47
CA LEU A 142 -5.07 8.97 5.80
C LEU A 142 -5.47 7.86 6.74
N PRO A 143 -6.25 6.86 6.26
CA PRO A 143 -6.72 5.77 7.10
C PRO A 143 -5.57 5.07 7.83
N ASP A 144 -5.71 4.89 9.13
CA ASP A 144 -4.67 4.34 10.01
C ASP A 144 -4.90 2.91 10.49
N GLY A 145 -5.82 2.21 9.82
CA GLY A 145 -6.19 0.83 10.15
C GLY A 145 -7.12 0.71 11.36
N ARG A 146 -7.22 1.74 12.22
CA ARG A 146 -8.12 1.70 13.37
C ARG A 146 -9.56 1.84 12.91
N THR A 147 -10.44 1.08 13.55
CA THR A 147 -11.88 1.17 13.39
C THR A 147 -12.55 1.22 14.75
N ARG A 148 -13.71 1.88 14.83
CA ARG A 148 -14.54 1.87 16.04
C ARG A 148 -16.01 2.03 15.68
N ILE A 149 -16.88 1.69 16.64
CA ILE A 149 -18.27 2.11 16.66
C ILE A 149 -18.46 2.81 18.00
N GLU A 150 -18.75 4.11 17.98
CA GLU A 150 -19.04 4.86 19.20
C GLU A 150 -20.53 4.70 19.52
N ASP A 151 -20.84 4.25 20.75
CA ASP A 151 -22.21 3.90 21.18
C ASP A 151 -23.23 5.03 20.94
N GLY A 152 -22.80 6.28 21.05
CA GLY A 152 -23.64 7.46 20.82
C GLY A 152 -24.08 7.68 19.37
N PHE A 153 -23.32 7.16 18.40
CA PHE A 153 -23.60 7.31 16.97
C PHE A 153 -24.07 6.00 16.33
N GLY A 154 -23.58 4.85 16.80
CA GLY A 154 -23.94 3.52 16.28
C GLY A 154 -23.49 3.25 14.85
N MET A 155 -22.58 4.08 14.30
CA MET A 155 -22.06 3.99 12.94
C MET A 155 -20.55 3.67 12.97
N PRO A 156 -20.03 2.88 12.01
CA PRO A 156 -18.62 2.57 11.94
C PRO A 156 -17.79 3.79 11.52
N GLU A 157 -16.72 4.05 12.26
CA GLU A 157 -15.72 5.06 11.99
C GLU A 157 -14.36 4.42 11.66
N VAL A 158 -13.60 5.11 10.81
CA VAL A 158 -12.20 4.81 10.52
C VAL A 158 -11.32 5.90 11.12
N GLY A 159 -10.20 5.50 11.72
CA GLY A 159 -9.17 6.42 12.19
C GLY A 159 -8.36 6.96 11.01
N LEU A 160 -8.04 8.26 11.04
CA LEU A 160 -7.06 8.86 10.13
C LEU A 160 -5.88 9.46 10.90
N GLY A 161 -4.67 9.38 10.35
CA GLY A 161 -3.45 10.05 10.84
C GLY A 161 -2.81 10.98 9.80
N THR A 162 -2.09 12.03 10.24
CA THR A 162 -1.35 12.93 9.33
C THR A 162 -0.08 12.28 8.78
N LEU A 163 0.33 12.66 7.56
CA LEU A 163 1.61 12.27 6.98
C LEU A 163 2.76 12.61 7.93
N SER A 164 3.59 11.62 8.25
CA SER A 164 4.81 11.80 9.01
C SER A 164 5.76 12.76 8.28
N VAL A 165 6.29 13.76 8.99
CA VAL A 165 7.35 14.66 8.47
C VAL A 165 8.54 13.85 7.97
N ALA A 166 8.86 12.74 8.63
CA ALA A 166 9.91 11.82 8.21
C ALA A 166 9.57 11.19 6.86
N ALA A 167 8.35 10.66 6.68
CA ALA A 167 7.91 10.08 5.41
C ALA A 167 8.00 11.10 4.25
N THR A 168 7.55 12.34 4.47
CA THR A 168 7.63 13.41 3.45
C THR A 168 9.07 13.68 3.06
N ARG A 169 9.96 13.88 4.04
CA ARG A 169 11.38 14.11 3.78
C ARG A 169 12.00 12.94 3.03
N THR A 170 11.69 11.70 3.42
CA THR A 170 12.18 10.51 2.74
C THR A 170 11.73 10.48 1.28
N ALA A 171 10.43 10.68 1.00
CA ALA A 171 9.92 10.72 -0.37
C ALA A 171 10.61 11.80 -1.23
N GLU A 172 10.81 12.99 -0.68
CA GLU A 172 11.53 14.09 -1.33
C GLU A 172 13.00 13.74 -1.60
N THR A 173 13.69 13.12 -0.65
CA THR A 173 15.06 12.62 -0.86
C THR A 173 15.09 11.56 -1.97
N LEU A 174 14.15 10.63 -2.01
CA LEU A 174 14.15 9.56 -3.02
C LEU A 174 14.09 10.09 -4.46
N VAL A 175 13.47 11.24 -4.70
CA VAL A 175 13.41 11.88 -6.04
C VAL A 175 14.48 12.96 -6.24
N SER A 176 15.31 13.21 -5.24
CA SER A 176 16.38 14.21 -5.25
C SER A 176 17.70 13.60 -5.74
N PRO A 177 18.59 14.38 -6.39
CA PRO A 177 19.97 13.96 -6.68
C PRO A 177 20.76 13.47 -5.46
N GLU A 178 20.34 13.81 -4.24
CA GLU A 178 20.95 13.35 -2.99
C GLU A 178 20.97 11.82 -2.83
N ILE A 179 20.08 11.09 -3.50
CA ILE A 179 20.04 9.61 -3.46
C ILE A 179 21.06 8.95 -4.41
N CYS A 180 21.66 9.73 -5.31
CA CYS A 180 22.71 9.26 -6.22
C CYS A 180 24.06 9.23 -5.49
N THR A 181 24.78 8.10 -5.58
CA THR A 181 26.11 7.97 -4.99
C THR A 181 27.20 7.77 -6.04
N GLU A 182 26.83 7.39 -7.26
CA GLU A 182 27.76 7.18 -8.37
C GLU A 182 27.55 8.19 -9.51
N PRO A 183 28.61 8.60 -10.23
CA PRO A 183 28.48 9.45 -11.40
C PRO A 183 27.57 8.85 -12.48
N GLY A 184 26.66 9.66 -13.02
CA GLY A 184 25.72 9.24 -14.08
C GLY A 184 24.45 8.55 -13.57
N GLU A 185 24.31 8.37 -12.26
CA GLU A 185 23.06 7.93 -11.68
C GLU A 185 21.96 9.00 -11.75
N SER A 186 20.72 8.55 -11.94
CA SER A 186 19.53 9.38 -11.94
C SER A 186 18.56 8.91 -10.85
N PRO A 187 17.99 9.83 -10.06
CA PRO A 187 16.92 9.47 -9.13
C PRO A 187 15.65 9.08 -9.91
N PRO A 188 14.73 8.32 -9.28
CA PRO A 188 13.36 8.17 -9.75
C PRO A 188 12.70 9.53 -10.05
N ALA A 189 11.85 9.57 -11.08
CA ALA A 189 11.05 10.77 -11.39
C ALA A 189 9.96 11.01 -10.33
N GLY A 190 9.46 9.95 -9.71
CA GLY A 190 8.46 9.98 -8.66
C GLY A 190 8.58 8.79 -7.71
N ALA A 191 8.15 9.00 -6.47
CA ALA A 191 8.17 8.00 -5.42
C ALA A 191 6.98 8.14 -4.48
N ALA A 192 6.62 7.04 -3.84
CA ALA A 192 5.71 6.95 -2.71
C ALA A 192 6.36 6.07 -1.63
N VAL A 193 6.22 6.47 -0.38
CA VAL A 193 6.70 5.70 0.78
C VAL A 193 5.58 5.55 1.77
N ALA A 194 5.50 4.42 2.46
CA ALA A 194 4.59 4.21 3.57
C ALA A 194 5.23 3.36 4.66
N PHE A 195 4.86 3.60 5.91
CA PHE A 195 5.29 2.78 7.04
C PHE A 195 4.24 2.76 8.13
N ALA A 196 4.30 1.73 8.95
CA ALA A 196 3.60 1.60 10.22
C ALA A 196 4.50 0.86 11.21
N ARG A 197 4.47 1.25 12.48
CA ARG A 197 5.23 0.69 13.59
C ARG A 197 4.51 1.00 14.90
N GLY A 198 3.82 0.00 15.46
CA GLY A 198 2.96 0.23 16.62
C GLY A 198 1.90 1.29 16.30
N ASP A 199 1.79 2.32 17.13
CA ASP A 199 0.84 3.43 16.90
C ASP A 199 1.32 4.47 15.88
N GLU A 200 2.58 4.39 15.43
CA GLU A 200 3.15 5.33 14.46
C GLU A 200 2.91 4.83 13.03
N GLN A 201 2.46 5.71 12.15
CA GLN A 201 2.40 5.42 10.72
C GLN A 201 2.48 6.69 9.89
N GLY A 202 2.88 6.54 8.64
CA GLY A 202 2.95 7.65 7.71
C GLY A 202 3.05 7.18 6.28
N VAL A 203 2.68 8.06 5.36
CA VAL A 203 2.86 7.86 3.93
C VAL A 203 3.14 9.20 3.30
N ALA A 204 3.89 9.21 2.22
CA ALA A 204 4.16 10.42 1.46
C ALA A 204 4.41 10.09 0.01
N VAL A 205 4.25 11.10 -0.84
CA VAL A 205 4.51 11.03 -2.28
C VAL A 205 5.33 12.22 -2.73
N ALA A 206 6.16 12.03 -3.73
CA ALA A 206 6.96 13.09 -4.34
C ALA A 206 7.15 12.84 -5.84
N GLY A 207 7.36 13.92 -6.60
CA GLY A 207 7.69 13.85 -8.02
C GLY A 207 6.53 13.50 -8.94
N THR A 208 6.84 12.89 -10.08
CA THR A 208 5.89 12.65 -11.18
C THR A 208 5.81 11.18 -11.56
N ARG A 209 4.63 10.75 -12.02
CA ARG A 209 4.35 9.38 -12.44
C ARG A 209 4.66 9.13 -13.92
N GLY A 210 5.41 10.03 -14.56
CA GLY A 210 5.70 10.01 -16.00
C GLY A 210 6.30 11.34 -16.47
N SER A 211 5.42 12.25 -16.89
CA SER A 211 5.74 13.62 -17.31
C SER A 211 5.45 14.64 -16.21
N ALA A 212 5.97 15.86 -16.34
CA ALA A 212 5.86 16.92 -15.32
C ALA A 212 4.41 17.31 -14.96
N ASP A 213 3.47 17.13 -15.88
CA ASP A 213 2.03 17.38 -15.72
C ASP A 213 1.27 16.23 -15.05
N ARG A 214 1.92 15.10 -14.77
CA ARG A 214 1.35 13.91 -14.13
C ARG A 214 1.96 13.73 -12.73
N PRO A 215 1.54 14.48 -11.70
CA PRO A 215 2.10 14.36 -10.35
C PRO A 215 1.75 13.00 -9.73
N VAL A 216 2.65 12.45 -8.91
CA VAL A 216 2.34 11.27 -8.10
C VAL A 216 1.25 11.62 -7.09
N THR A 217 0.30 10.71 -6.91
CA THR A 217 -0.75 10.79 -5.89
C THR A 217 -0.77 9.50 -5.07
N LEU A 218 -1.48 9.49 -3.95
CA LEU A 218 -1.66 8.29 -3.13
C LEU A 218 -2.43 7.18 -3.85
N ASP A 219 -3.28 7.56 -4.79
CA ASP A 219 -4.06 6.64 -5.62
C ASP A 219 -3.26 6.14 -6.83
N THR A 220 -2.02 6.63 -7.05
CA THR A 220 -1.16 6.17 -8.14
C THR A 220 -0.80 4.71 -7.96
N ARG A 221 -1.12 3.91 -8.98
CA ARG A 221 -0.73 2.50 -9.08
C ARG A 221 0.67 2.37 -9.65
N TRP A 222 1.40 1.36 -9.18
CA TRP A 222 2.77 1.08 -9.58
C TRP A 222 2.89 -0.36 -10.05
N ASP A 223 3.62 -0.62 -11.14
CA ASP A 223 4.09 -1.97 -11.45
C ASP A 223 5.06 -2.40 -10.35
N VAL A 224 4.59 -3.30 -9.47
CA VAL A 224 5.37 -3.69 -8.29
C VAL A 224 6.41 -4.77 -8.59
N ALA A 225 6.49 -5.22 -9.85
CA ALA A 225 7.46 -6.20 -10.30
C ALA A 225 7.50 -7.42 -9.37
N SER A 226 8.68 -7.82 -8.89
CA SER A 226 8.87 -9.00 -8.04
C SER A 226 8.24 -8.91 -6.65
N VAL A 227 7.72 -7.76 -6.20
CA VAL A 227 6.85 -7.71 -5.01
C VAL A 227 5.59 -8.57 -5.23
N THR A 228 5.21 -8.83 -6.49
CA THR A 228 4.19 -9.83 -6.87
C THR A 228 4.43 -11.19 -6.22
N LYS A 229 5.69 -11.60 -6.03
CA LYS A 229 6.03 -12.86 -5.37
C LYS A 229 5.51 -12.93 -3.94
N LEU A 230 5.53 -11.82 -3.19
CA LEU A 230 4.95 -11.78 -1.84
C LEU A 230 3.44 -12.01 -1.86
N VAL A 231 2.76 -11.53 -2.91
CA VAL A 231 1.33 -11.75 -3.09
C VAL A 231 1.06 -13.22 -3.42
N THR A 232 1.84 -13.82 -4.33
CA THR A 232 1.79 -15.27 -4.61
C THR A 232 2.07 -16.10 -3.35
N THR A 233 3.08 -15.73 -2.56
CA THR A 233 3.39 -16.36 -1.27
C THR A 233 2.20 -16.26 -0.31
N THR A 234 1.51 -15.12 -0.27
CA THR A 234 0.32 -14.91 0.58
C THR A 234 -0.84 -15.81 0.14
N ILE A 235 -1.07 -15.95 -1.17
CA ILE A 235 -2.04 -16.91 -1.72
C ILE A 235 -1.67 -18.34 -1.31
N GLY A 236 -0.40 -18.72 -1.46
CA GLY A 236 0.11 -20.03 -1.04
C GLY A 236 -0.10 -20.30 0.46
N LEU A 237 0.19 -19.32 1.31
CA LEU A 237 -0.04 -19.38 2.75
C LEU A 237 -1.53 -19.62 3.09
N GLY A 238 -2.45 -18.92 2.40
CA GLY A 238 -3.89 -19.14 2.53
C GLY A 238 -4.30 -20.55 2.13
N LEU A 239 -3.80 -21.05 1.01
CA LEU A 239 -4.10 -22.40 0.52
C LEU A 239 -3.54 -23.51 1.42
N VAL A 240 -2.34 -23.32 2.01
CA VAL A 240 -1.79 -24.23 3.02
C VAL A 240 -2.62 -24.20 4.29
N SER A 241 -3.01 -23.01 4.74
CA SER A 241 -3.88 -22.82 5.91
C SER A 241 -5.22 -23.53 5.76
N ALA A 242 -5.77 -23.55 4.54
CA ALA A 242 -7.00 -24.24 4.20
C ALA A 242 -6.84 -25.75 3.93
N GLY A 243 -5.61 -26.29 4.00
CA GLY A 243 -5.31 -27.70 3.70
C GLY A 243 -5.45 -28.07 2.21
N ILE A 244 -5.46 -27.09 1.31
CA ILE A 244 -5.59 -27.28 -0.14
C ILE A 244 -4.21 -27.53 -0.77
N LEU A 245 -3.20 -26.78 -0.34
CA LEU A 245 -1.83 -26.93 -0.82
C LEU A 245 -0.98 -27.69 0.20
N ASP A 246 -0.41 -28.81 -0.21
CA ASP A 246 0.69 -29.47 0.51
C ASP A 246 2.03 -28.96 -0.04
N LEU A 247 2.84 -28.37 0.83
CA LEU A 247 4.14 -27.80 0.48
C LEU A 247 5.17 -28.85 0.06
N ASP A 248 5.04 -30.08 0.57
CA ASP A 248 6.03 -31.14 0.45
C ASP A 248 5.63 -32.20 -0.60
N ALA A 249 4.40 -32.13 -1.10
CA ALA A 249 3.95 -32.99 -2.20
C ALA A 249 4.73 -32.67 -3.49
N PRO A 250 5.20 -33.70 -4.23
CA PRO A 250 5.75 -33.52 -5.57
C PRO A 250 4.73 -32.90 -6.51
N VAL A 251 5.17 -31.97 -7.36
CA VAL A 251 4.29 -31.29 -8.33
C VAL A 251 3.86 -32.19 -9.49
N ASP A 252 4.50 -33.35 -9.67
CA ASP A 252 4.38 -34.28 -10.79
C ASP A 252 2.92 -34.59 -11.20
N ALA A 253 2.02 -34.75 -10.22
CA ALA A 253 0.62 -35.08 -10.48
C ALA A 253 -0.15 -33.94 -11.19
N LEU A 254 0.25 -32.70 -10.97
CA LEU A 254 -0.37 -31.51 -11.56
C LEU A 254 0.46 -30.93 -12.71
N LEU A 255 1.77 -31.16 -12.69
CA LEU A 255 2.76 -30.70 -13.66
C LEU A 255 3.54 -31.89 -14.23
N PRO A 256 2.93 -32.76 -15.06
CA PRO A 256 3.58 -33.95 -15.60
C PRO A 256 4.83 -33.63 -16.43
N GLU A 257 4.96 -32.42 -16.96
CA GLU A 257 6.13 -31.90 -17.66
C GLU A 257 7.40 -31.92 -16.78
N LEU A 258 7.23 -31.88 -15.46
CA LEU A 258 8.32 -31.86 -14.47
C LEU A 258 8.53 -33.20 -13.75
N THR A 259 7.89 -34.28 -14.22
CA THR A 259 7.93 -35.60 -13.59
C THR A 259 9.36 -36.07 -13.31
N GLY A 260 9.59 -36.59 -12.10
CA GLY A 260 10.88 -37.16 -11.70
C GLY A 260 11.94 -36.13 -11.31
N ARG A 261 11.60 -34.84 -11.26
CA ARG A 261 12.51 -33.77 -10.81
C ARG A 261 12.48 -33.54 -9.30
N GLY A 262 11.50 -34.07 -8.59
CA GLY A 262 11.36 -33.90 -7.13
C GLY A 262 11.06 -32.45 -6.72
N ILE A 263 10.48 -31.66 -7.61
CA ILE A 263 10.08 -30.27 -7.34
C ILE A 263 8.83 -30.26 -6.46
N THR A 264 8.79 -29.36 -5.48
CA THR A 264 7.67 -29.17 -4.55
C THR A 264 7.32 -27.68 -4.47
N ALA A 265 6.14 -27.34 -3.94
CA ALA A 265 5.81 -25.93 -3.73
C ALA A 265 6.79 -25.24 -2.75
N ARG A 266 7.29 -25.98 -1.74
CA ARG A 266 8.37 -25.52 -0.86
C ARG A 266 9.61 -25.12 -1.65
N SER A 267 10.14 -26.00 -2.51
CA SER A 267 11.38 -25.73 -3.23
C SER A 267 11.23 -24.61 -4.26
N LEU A 268 10.03 -24.39 -4.80
CA LEU A 268 9.74 -23.23 -5.64
C LEU A 268 9.76 -21.92 -4.84
N LEU A 269 9.11 -21.88 -3.66
CA LEU A 269 9.07 -20.71 -2.77
C LEU A 269 10.45 -20.37 -2.18
N GLN A 270 11.30 -21.36 -1.95
CA GLN A 270 12.67 -21.18 -1.44
C GLN A 270 13.69 -20.87 -2.54
N HIS A 271 13.28 -20.91 -3.81
CA HIS A 271 14.19 -20.85 -4.96
C HIS A 271 15.26 -21.96 -4.95
N GLU A 272 14.90 -23.15 -4.50
CA GLU A 272 15.77 -24.34 -4.40
C GLU A 272 15.36 -25.48 -5.35
N SER A 273 14.40 -25.22 -6.24
CA SER A 273 13.88 -26.21 -7.21
C SER A 273 14.90 -26.65 -8.28
N GLY A 274 16.03 -25.95 -8.42
CA GLY A 274 16.98 -26.15 -9.52
C GLY A 274 16.50 -25.57 -10.87
N LEU A 275 15.33 -24.94 -10.96
CA LEU A 275 14.91 -24.22 -12.16
C LEU A 275 15.78 -22.98 -12.38
N LEU A 276 16.11 -22.68 -13.63
CA LEU A 276 17.02 -21.57 -13.96
C LEU A 276 16.45 -20.22 -13.50
N PRO A 277 17.32 -19.22 -13.22
CA PRO A 277 16.88 -17.91 -12.77
C PRO A 277 15.89 -17.23 -13.72
N TRP A 278 16.20 -17.21 -15.01
CA TRP A 278 15.46 -16.49 -16.03
C TRP A 278 15.78 -17.02 -17.42
N GLN A 279 14.80 -16.99 -18.33
CA GLN A 279 14.94 -17.15 -19.79
C GLN A 279 13.83 -16.34 -20.48
N PRO A 280 14.03 -15.85 -21.73
CA PRO A 280 12.99 -15.13 -22.49
C PRO A 280 11.96 -16.12 -23.07
N LEU A 281 10.95 -16.48 -22.28
CA LEU A 281 9.99 -17.54 -22.61
C LEU A 281 9.13 -17.21 -23.85
N ASP A 282 8.94 -15.93 -24.13
CA ASP A 282 8.20 -15.43 -25.30
C ASP A 282 8.84 -15.85 -26.63
N ARG A 283 10.12 -16.23 -26.63
CA ARG A 283 10.79 -16.82 -27.80
C ARG A 283 10.24 -18.19 -28.20
N ALA A 284 9.66 -18.93 -27.26
CA ALA A 284 9.07 -20.25 -27.49
C ALA A 284 7.56 -20.17 -27.81
N GLY A 285 6.95 -19.01 -27.60
CA GLY A 285 5.51 -18.76 -27.79
C GLY A 285 4.85 -18.20 -26.52
N ALA A 286 3.53 -18.06 -26.59
CA ALA A 286 2.73 -17.53 -25.48
C ALA A 286 1.87 -18.62 -24.83
N GLY A 287 1.46 -18.35 -23.60
CA GLY A 287 0.55 -19.17 -22.81
C GLY A 287 1.25 -19.97 -21.70
N PRO A 288 0.54 -20.25 -20.59
CA PRO A 288 1.10 -20.94 -19.43
C PRO A 288 1.61 -22.35 -19.75
N ASP A 289 0.89 -23.12 -20.59
CA ASP A 289 1.33 -24.47 -20.96
C ASP A 289 2.61 -24.44 -21.81
N THR A 290 2.70 -23.50 -22.77
CA THR A 290 3.92 -23.28 -23.56
C THR A 290 5.10 -22.89 -22.67
N ALA A 291 4.86 -21.99 -21.71
CA ALA A 291 5.86 -21.57 -20.73
C ALA A 291 6.34 -22.75 -19.88
N LEU A 292 5.43 -23.58 -19.34
CA LEU A 292 5.79 -24.73 -18.53
C LEU A 292 6.56 -25.79 -19.32
N ALA A 293 6.11 -26.12 -20.53
CA ALA A 293 6.82 -27.06 -21.40
C ALA A 293 8.23 -26.57 -21.75
N THR A 294 8.38 -25.25 -21.96
CA THR A 294 9.67 -24.61 -22.21
C THR A 294 10.58 -24.69 -20.98
N ILE A 295 10.05 -24.38 -19.79
CA ILE A 295 10.77 -24.50 -18.52
C ILE A 295 11.21 -25.95 -18.28
N ALA A 296 10.34 -26.92 -18.54
CA ALA A 296 10.65 -28.33 -18.42
C ALA A 296 11.73 -28.79 -19.42
N ALA A 297 11.80 -28.22 -20.62
CA ALA A 297 12.82 -28.59 -21.61
C ALA A 297 14.22 -28.01 -21.28
N LEU A 298 14.31 -27.00 -20.42
CA LEU A 298 15.57 -26.39 -20.02
C LEU A 298 16.38 -27.28 -19.05
N PRO A 299 17.72 -27.17 -19.07
CA PRO A 299 18.55 -27.80 -18.07
C PRO A 299 18.24 -27.23 -16.68
N THR A 300 18.39 -28.04 -15.65
CA THR A 300 18.29 -27.62 -14.26
C THR A 300 19.67 -27.31 -13.68
N GLY A 301 19.73 -26.36 -12.76
CA GLY A 301 20.81 -26.25 -11.78
C GLY A 301 20.75 -27.38 -10.75
N THR A 302 21.39 -27.17 -9.60
CA THR A 302 21.43 -28.14 -8.50
C THR A 302 20.19 -28.00 -7.62
N PRO A 303 19.31 -29.04 -7.50
CA PRO A 303 18.22 -29.01 -6.53
C PRO A 303 18.74 -28.89 -5.09
N GLY A 304 18.07 -28.08 -4.27
CA GLY A 304 18.48 -27.78 -2.89
C GLY A 304 19.51 -26.63 -2.77
N GLU A 305 20.11 -26.18 -3.87
CA GLU A 305 20.92 -24.95 -3.86
C GLU A 305 20.02 -23.74 -4.16
N HIS A 306 20.12 -22.70 -3.32
CA HIS A 306 19.35 -21.48 -3.51
C HIS A 306 19.80 -20.70 -4.76
N ALA A 307 18.89 -20.51 -5.71
CA ALA A 307 19.09 -19.72 -6.91
C ALA A 307 17.80 -18.95 -7.27
N TYR A 308 17.77 -17.65 -6.98
CA TYR A 308 16.62 -16.78 -7.25
C TYR A 308 16.08 -16.97 -8.68
N SER A 309 14.86 -17.52 -8.77
CA SER A 309 14.28 -18.02 -10.02
C SER A 309 12.88 -17.49 -10.27
N ASP A 310 12.76 -16.70 -11.35
CA ASP A 310 11.48 -16.29 -11.89
C ASP A 310 10.75 -17.47 -12.52
N LEU A 311 11.47 -18.39 -13.17
CA LEU A 311 10.88 -19.60 -13.76
C LEU A 311 10.24 -20.50 -12.70
N GLY A 312 10.83 -20.58 -11.50
CA GLY A 312 10.25 -21.26 -10.36
C GLY A 312 8.94 -20.65 -9.90
N LEU A 313 8.87 -19.31 -9.82
CA LEU A 313 7.63 -18.65 -9.41
C LEU A 313 6.55 -18.68 -10.49
N ILE A 314 6.93 -18.63 -11.77
CA ILE A 314 6.00 -18.89 -12.89
C ILE A 314 5.41 -20.30 -12.77
N THR A 315 6.27 -21.30 -12.52
CA THR A 315 5.85 -22.69 -12.30
C THR A 315 4.91 -22.81 -11.10
N LEU A 316 5.20 -22.10 -10.00
CA LEU A 316 4.30 -22.05 -8.84
C LEU A 316 2.94 -21.47 -9.21
N GLY A 317 2.88 -20.38 -9.98
CA GLY A 317 1.59 -19.83 -10.44
C GLY A 317 0.75 -20.84 -11.21
N ILE A 318 1.37 -21.59 -12.12
CA ILE A 318 0.70 -22.63 -12.92
C ILE A 318 0.26 -23.80 -12.02
N LEU A 319 1.09 -24.20 -11.05
CA LEU A 319 0.73 -25.19 -10.03
C LEU A 319 -0.54 -24.77 -9.28
N LEU A 320 -0.59 -23.53 -8.78
CA LEU A 320 -1.73 -23.01 -8.02
C LEU A 320 -3.00 -23.00 -8.87
N THR A 321 -2.94 -22.54 -10.12
CA THR A 321 -4.09 -22.55 -11.03
C THR A 321 -4.57 -23.95 -11.36
N ARG A 322 -3.67 -24.90 -11.64
CA ARG A 322 -4.06 -26.31 -11.89
C ARG A 322 -4.60 -26.99 -10.63
N LEU A 323 -4.07 -26.66 -9.45
CA LEU A 323 -4.51 -27.20 -8.16
C LEU A 323 -5.94 -26.78 -7.81
N THR A 324 -6.28 -25.50 -8.04
CA THR A 324 -7.58 -24.94 -7.63
C THR A 324 -8.61 -24.94 -8.75
N GLY A 325 -8.18 -24.99 -10.01
CA GLY A 325 -9.02 -24.73 -11.18
C GLY A 325 -9.40 -23.24 -11.35
N GLU A 326 -8.76 -22.34 -10.61
CA GLU A 326 -9.02 -20.89 -10.64
C GLU A 326 -7.81 -20.13 -11.23
N GLU A 327 -8.09 -19.11 -12.04
CA GLU A 327 -7.07 -18.23 -12.59
C GLU A 327 -6.42 -17.35 -11.49
N LEU A 328 -5.16 -16.93 -11.68
CA LEU A 328 -4.43 -16.10 -10.70
C LEU A 328 -5.19 -14.82 -10.25
N PRO A 329 -5.90 -14.07 -11.11
CA PRO A 329 -6.69 -12.92 -10.66
C PRO A 329 -7.82 -13.28 -9.69
N GLU A 330 -8.41 -14.47 -9.84
CA GLU A 330 -9.46 -14.95 -8.95
C GLU A 330 -8.88 -15.40 -7.61
N LEU A 331 -7.73 -16.08 -7.64
CA LEU A 331 -6.98 -16.41 -6.43
C LEU A 331 -6.54 -15.15 -5.67
N LEU A 332 -6.06 -14.13 -6.39
CA LEU A 332 -5.72 -12.81 -5.83
C LEU A 332 -6.93 -12.17 -5.16
N ARG A 333 -8.09 -12.17 -5.84
CA ARG A 333 -9.33 -11.61 -5.32
C ARG A 333 -9.72 -12.27 -4.00
N ARG A 334 -9.81 -13.60 -4.02
CA ARG A 334 -10.35 -14.42 -2.93
C ARG A 334 -9.43 -14.51 -1.72
N TRP A 335 -8.12 -14.65 -1.93
CA TRP A 335 -7.17 -14.93 -0.86
C TRP A 335 -6.43 -13.69 -0.35
N VAL A 336 -6.51 -12.56 -1.07
CA VAL A 336 -5.78 -11.33 -0.70
C VAL A 336 -6.68 -10.10 -0.72
N ASN A 337 -7.32 -9.76 -1.84
CA ASN A 337 -8.04 -8.49 -1.96
C ASN A 337 -9.25 -8.40 -1.01
N GLU A 338 -10.15 -9.39 -1.04
CA GLU A 338 -11.35 -9.37 -0.20
C GLU A 338 -11.04 -9.44 1.30
N PRO A 339 -10.18 -10.36 1.77
CA PRO A 339 -9.94 -10.48 3.21
C PRO A 339 -9.14 -9.32 3.80
N LEU A 340 -8.34 -8.62 2.99
CA LEU A 340 -7.51 -7.50 3.43
C LEU A 340 -8.10 -6.12 3.08
N GLY A 341 -9.18 -6.07 2.29
CA GLY A 341 -9.75 -4.82 1.79
C GLY A 341 -8.78 -4.01 0.92
N VAL A 342 -7.93 -4.70 0.13
CA VAL A 342 -6.98 -4.09 -0.81
C VAL A 342 -7.44 -4.29 -2.25
N ASP A 343 -6.92 -3.50 -3.17
CA ASP A 343 -7.27 -3.58 -4.60
C ASP A 343 -6.02 -3.82 -5.46
N LEU A 344 -5.39 -4.97 -5.29
CA LEU A 344 -4.27 -5.40 -6.14
C LEU A 344 -4.82 -5.93 -7.47
N ARG A 345 -4.18 -5.57 -8.59
CA ARG A 345 -4.65 -5.95 -9.92
C ARG A 345 -3.53 -6.45 -10.80
N TYR A 346 -3.76 -7.50 -11.58
CA TYR A 346 -2.89 -7.80 -12.71
C TYR A 346 -3.08 -6.76 -13.81
N GLY A 347 -2.00 -6.43 -14.52
CA GLY A 347 -2.06 -5.52 -15.67
C GLY A 347 -2.86 -6.12 -16.85
N PRO A 348 -3.36 -5.26 -17.77
CA PRO A 348 -3.21 -3.82 -17.77
C PRO A 348 -4.12 -3.09 -16.75
N VAL A 349 -3.71 -1.90 -16.29
CA VAL A 349 -4.50 -1.04 -15.39
C VAL A 349 -4.64 0.39 -15.91
N ASP A 350 -5.77 1.01 -15.58
CA ASP A 350 -6.09 2.39 -15.95
C ASP A 350 -5.43 3.44 -15.05
N GLU A 351 -5.51 4.70 -15.48
CA GLU A 351 -5.06 5.85 -14.71
C GLU A 351 -5.85 6.00 -13.38
N PRO A 352 -5.22 6.48 -12.29
CA PRO A 352 -3.83 6.95 -12.22
C PRO A 352 -2.80 5.83 -12.03
N VAL A 353 -1.84 5.71 -12.95
CA VAL A 353 -0.72 4.77 -12.91
C VAL A 353 0.62 5.45 -13.22
N ALA A 354 1.71 4.95 -12.64
CA ALA A 354 3.06 5.39 -12.95
C ALA A 354 3.64 4.66 -14.17
N ASP A 355 4.32 5.41 -15.04
CA ASP A 355 5.12 4.86 -16.12
C ASP A 355 6.35 4.16 -15.49
N SER A 356 6.54 2.86 -15.73
CA SER A 356 7.54 2.08 -14.99
C SER A 356 8.95 2.15 -15.59
N ALA A 357 9.06 2.29 -16.91
CA ALA A 357 10.30 2.43 -17.68
C ALA A 357 10.01 3.07 -19.06
N PRO A 358 11.03 3.65 -19.74
CA PRO A 358 10.83 4.28 -21.05
C PRO A 358 10.67 3.29 -22.20
N ASP A 359 11.27 2.09 -22.11
CA ASP A 359 11.34 1.08 -23.17
C ASP A 359 11.96 -0.25 -22.64
N ASP A 360 12.08 -1.25 -23.52
CA ASP A 360 12.60 -2.60 -23.22
C ASP A 360 14.15 -2.70 -23.12
N ARG A 361 14.91 -1.60 -23.05
CA ARG A 361 16.39 -1.63 -23.15
C ARG A 361 17.08 -2.55 -22.15
N ILE A 362 16.50 -2.74 -20.96
CA ILE A 362 17.07 -3.58 -19.90
C ILE A 362 17.01 -5.04 -20.32
N GLU A 363 15.85 -5.50 -20.77
CA GLU A 363 15.67 -6.87 -21.23
C GLU A 363 16.43 -7.13 -22.53
N GLN A 364 16.45 -6.17 -23.46
CA GLN A 364 17.30 -6.23 -24.66
C GLN A 364 18.78 -6.44 -24.32
N ARG A 365 19.29 -5.73 -23.31
CA ARG A 365 20.66 -5.94 -22.80
C ARG A 365 20.83 -7.34 -22.24
N MET A 366 19.91 -7.80 -21.36
CA MET A 366 19.98 -9.15 -20.80
C MET A 366 20.06 -10.22 -21.88
N VAL A 367 19.22 -10.10 -22.91
CA VAL A 367 19.16 -11.00 -24.06
C VAL A 367 20.43 -10.97 -24.90
N SER A 368 20.95 -9.79 -25.19
CA SER A 368 22.11 -9.62 -26.08
C SER A 368 23.44 -9.95 -25.42
N THR A 369 23.59 -9.71 -24.11
CA THR A 369 24.85 -9.93 -23.39
C THR A 369 24.89 -11.23 -22.60
N GLY A 370 23.74 -11.83 -22.27
CA GLY A 370 23.68 -12.96 -21.34
C GLY A 370 24.03 -12.57 -19.90
N GLU A 371 23.76 -11.32 -19.51
CA GLU A 371 24.05 -10.79 -18.17
C GLU A 371 22.75 -10.24 -17.54
N PRO A 372 22.42 -10.58 -16.28
CA PRO A 372 23.26 -11.33 -15.33
C PRO A 372 23.13 -12.86 -15.47
N TYR A 373 22.34 -13.35 -16.43
CA TYR A 373 22.08 -14.78 -16.61
C TYR A 373 22.36 -15.23 -18.05
N PRO A 374 22.97 -16.41 -18.25
CA PRO A 374 23.16 -16.95 -19.58
C PRO A 374 21.81 -17.19 -20.27
N VAL A 375 21.71 -16.79 -21.55
CA VAL A 375 20.51 -17.00 -22.36
C VAL A 375 20.69 -18.22 -23.23
N LEU A 376 19.92 -19.26 -22.94
CA LEU A 376 19.93 -20.55 -23.61
C LEU A 376 18.85 -20.63 -24.69
N LEU A 377 17.68 -20.05 -24.42
CA LEU A 377 16.56 -20.06 -25.36
C LEU A 377 16.85 -19.24 -26.61
N GLN A 378 16.79 -19.93 -27.75
CA GLN A 378 16.85 -19.35 -29.08
C GLN A 378 15.43 -19.15 -29.63
N GLY A 379 15.26 -18.18 -30.52
CA GLY A 379 13.97 -17.90 -31.15
C GLY A 379 13.95 -16.50 -31.76
N PRO A 380 12.84 -16.11 -32.39
CA PRO A 380 12.68 -14.76 -32.95
C PRO A 380 12.78 -13.72 -31.83
N GLU A 381 13.31 -12.54 -32.15
CA GLU A 381 13.21 -11.41 -31.24
C GLU A 381 11.77 -10.92 -31.13
N PRO A 382 11.31 -10.56 -29.91
CA PRO A 382 9.98 -10.01 -29.73
C PRO A 382 9.89 -8.60 -30.31
N ALA A 383 8.66 -8.13 -30.51
CA ALA A 383 8.39 -6.72 -30.78
C ALA A 383 8.69 -5.91 -29.52
N TRP A 384 9.90 -5.37 -29.45
CA TRP A 384 10.34 -4.52 -28.34
C TRP A 384 9.49 -3.26 -28.22
N GLN A 385 9.13 -2.91 -27.01
CA GLN A 385 8.42 -1.69 -26.70
C GLN A 385 9.39 -0.49 -26.70
N THR A 386 9.05 0.54 -27.47
CA THR A 386 9.83 1.78 -27.65
C THR A 386 9.21 2.99 -26.96
N GLU A 387 8.01 2.83 -26.40
CA GLU A 387 7.24 3.86 -25.70
C GLU A 387 7.12 3.51 -24.21
N PRO A 388 6.97 4.51 -23.32
CA PRO A 388 6.91 4.26 -21.88
C PRO A 388 5.87 3.22 -21.47
N PHE A 389 6.25 2.36 -20.53
CA PHE A 389 5.37 1.35 -19.94
C PHE A 389 4.34 1.99 -19.02
N ARG A 390 3.17 2.33 -19.57
CA ARG A 390 2.05 2.92 -18.82
C ARG A 390 0.94 1.90 -18.60
N GLY A 391 0.70 1.53 -17.34
CA GLY A 391 -0.39 0.60 -17.00
C GLY A 391 -0.19 -0.83 -17.48
N VAL A 392 0.94 -1.13 -18.13
CA VAL A 392 1.31 -2.45 -18.63
C VAL A 392 2.57 -2.93 -17.93
N VAL A 393 2.63 -4.24 -17.68
CA VAL A 393 3.72 -4.87 -16.93
C VAL A 393 5.04 -4.71 -17.69
N HIS A 394 6.10 -4.30 -17.01
CA HIS A 394 7.42 -4.14 -17.62
C HIS A 394 8.09 -5.49 -17.88
N ASP A 395 7.98 -6.44 -16.95
CA ASP A 395 8.57 -7.78 -17.09
C ASP A 395 8.09 -8.49 -18.38
N GLY A 396 9.05 -8.88 -19.23
CA GLY A 396 8.77 -9.45 -20.54
C GLY A 396 8.12 -10.82 -20.51
N ASN A 397 8.49 -11.68 -19.55
CA ASN A 397 7.85 -12.99 -19.40
C ASN A 397 6.40 -12.83 -18.96
N ALA A 398 6.13 -11.98 -17.96
CA ALA A 398 4.78 -11.70 -17.52
C ALA A 398 3.95 -11.09 -18.66
N ARG A 399 4.45 -10.05 -19.32
CA ARG A 399 3.71 -9.32 -20.36
C ARG A 399 3.52 -10.11 -21.64
N ARG A 400 4.60 -10.64 -22.22
CA ARG A 400 4.60 -11.20 -23.59
C ARG A 400 4.35 -12.71 -23.60
N ALA A 401 4.91 -13.46 -22.65
CA ALA A 401 4.69 -14.91 -22.59
C ALA A 401 3.39 -15.28 -21.87
N LEU A 402 2.97 -14.50 -20.86
CA LEU A 402 1.87 -14.85 -19.94
C LEU A 402 0.70 -13.83 -19.96
N GLY A 403 0.69 -12.88 -20.89
CA GLY A 403 -0.45 -11.97 -21.09
C GLY A 403 -0.70 -10.99 -19.94
N GLY A 404 0.31 -10.67 -19.13
CA GLY A 404 0.25 -9.75 -18.00
C GLY A 404 -0.08 -10.40 -16.65
N ILE A 405 -0.43 -11.69 -16.64
CA ILE A 405 -0.87 -12.43 -15.46
C ILE A 405 0.18 -13.48 -15.10
N SER A 406 1.01 -13.21 -14.10
CA SER A 406 2.02 -14.17 -13.65
C SER A 406 2.29 -14.10 -12.15
N ALA A 407 2.72 -15.22 -11.57
CA ALA A 407 3.03 -15.31 -10.15
C ALA A 407 4.37 -14.68 -9.75
N HIS A 408 5.27 -14.40 -10.71
CA HIS A 408 6.58 -13.77 -10.42
C HIS A 408 6.58 -12.25 -10.56
N ALA A 409 5.67 -11.70 -11.39
CA ALA A 409 5.51 -10.29 -11.72
C ALA A 409 4.12 -10.06 -12.37
N GLY A 410 3.66 -8.81 -12.39
CA GLY A 410 2.46 -8.41 -13.13
C GLY A 410 1.38 -7.69 -12.32
N ILE A 411 1.56 -7.62 -11.00
CA ILE A 411 0.64 -6.89 -10.13
C ILE A 411 0.95 -5.39 -10.13
N PHE A 412 -0.13 -4.61 -10.12
CA PHE A 412 -0.17 -3.19 -9.85
C PHE A 412 -0.84 -2.92 -8.50
N ALA A 413 -0.21 -2.07 -7.69
CA ALA A 413 -0.69 -1.71 -6.36
C ALA A 413 -0.54 -0.21 -6.08
N THR A 414 -1.38 0.33 -5.21
CA THR A 414 -1.09 1.63 -4.57
C THR A 414 -0.14 1.44 -3.39
N ILE A 415 0.50 2.52 -2.94
CA ILE A 415 1.35 2.46 -1.75
C ILE A 415 0.56 2.06 -0.49
N GLY A 416 -0.72 2.44 -0.43
CA GLY A 416 -1.62 2.07 0.66
C GLY A 416 -2.01 0.58 0.64
N ASP A 417 -2.17 -0.02 -0.54
CA ASP A 417 -2.41 -1.46 -0.66
C ASP A 417 -1.19 -2.25 -0.16
N LEU A 418 0.01 -1.83 -0.54
CA LEU A 418 1.26 -2.45 -0.09
C LEU A 418 1.40 -2.38 1.43
N LEU A 419 1.15 -1.22 2.05
CA LEU A 419 1.21 -1.09 3.50
C LEU A 419 0.21 -2.02 4.20
N ARG A 420 -1.04 -2.10 3.71
CA ARG A 420 -2.06 -3.00 4.27
C ARG A 420 -1.68 -4.46 4.16
N LEU A 421 -1.13 -4.88 3.02
CA LEU A 421 -0.61 -6.25 2.86
C LEU A 421 0.52 -6.52 3.86
N GLY A 422 1.47 -5.60 4.00
CA GLY A 422 2.56 -5.71 4.95
C GLY A 422 2.09 -5.79 6.40
N LEU A 423 1.11 -4.97 6.80
CA LEU A 423 0.52 -4.99 8.14
C LEU A 423 -0.24 -6.28 8.40
N ALA A 424 -1.03 -6.76 7.44
CA ALA A 424 -1.71 -8.05 7.58
C ALA A 424 -0.71 -9.18 7.80
N LEU A 425 0.38 -9.21 7.03
CA LEU A 425 1.47 -10.17 7.21
C LEU A 425 2.23 -9.97 8.53
N SER A 426 2.39 -8.74 9.01
CA SER A 426 2.98 -8.45 10.33
C SER A 426 2.12 -9.01 11.46
N ASP A 427 0.82 -8.79 11.39
CA ASP A 427 -0.17 -9.22 12.40
C ASP A 427 -0.57 -10.70 12.24
N GLY A 428 0.05 -11.43 11.31
CA GLY A 428 -0.44 -12.74 10.86
C GLY A 428 -0.62 -13.79 11.95
N SER A 429 0.09 -13.68 13.08
CA SER A 429 -0.15 -14.53 14.26
C SER A 429 -1.52 -14.33 14.89
N ASP A 430 -2.06 -13.11 14.80
CA ASP A 430 -3.34 -12.70 15.38
C ASP A 430 -4.49 -12.80 14.37
N ARG A 431 -4.18 -12.93 13.09
CA ARG A 431 -5.14 -13.11 11.98
C ARG A 431 -5.52 -14.58 11.76
N CYS A 432 -5.98 -15.25 12.82
CA CYS A 432 -6.49 -16.63 12.75
C CYS A 432 -7.72 -16.77 11.84
N ASP A 433 -8.39 -15.66 11.50
CA ASP A 433 -9.43 -15.58 10.49
C ASP A 433 -8.91 -15.72 9.05
N LEU A 434 -7.63 -15.44 8.82
CA LEU A 434 -6.97 -15.53 7.51
C LEU A 434 -6.09 -16.76 7.36
N TRP A 435 -5.26 -17.04 8.37
CA TRP A 435 -4.21 -18.06 8.28
C TRP A 435 -4.18 -18.94 9.52
N ALA A 436 -3.88 -20.22 9.30
CA ALA A 436 -3.62 -21.15 10.38
C ALA A 436 -2.28 -20.77 11.05
N PRO A 437 -2.22 -20.60 12.38
CA PRO A 437 -0.99 -20.18 13.07
C PRO A 437 0.22 -21.08 12.78
N GLU A 438 0.01 -22.38 12.60
CA GLU A 438 1.05 -23.35 12.24
C GLU A 438 1.60 -23.09 10.84
N ALA A 439 0.72 -22.83 9.87
CA ALA A 439 1.11 -22.54 8.49
C ALA A 439 1.88 -21.21 8.43
N TYR A 440 1.36 -20.17 9.09
CA TYR A 440 2.01 -18.86 9.15
C TYR A 440 3.41 -18.95 9.76
N ARG A 441 3.57 -19.60 10.92
CA ARG A 441 4.91 -19.81 11.53
C ARG A 441 5.85 -20.57 10.61
N ARG A 442 5.38 -21.62 9.94
CA ARG A 442 6.21 -22.39 9.00
C ARG A 442 6.74 -21.52 7.85
N PHE A 443 5.92 -20.61 7.33
CA PHE A 443 6.34 -19.68 6.27
C PHE A 443 7.41 -18.70 6.73
N LEU A 444 7.43 -18.33 8.02
CA LEU A 444 8.44 -17.43 8.58
C LEU A 444 9.73 -18.15 9.00
N ASP A 445 9.61 -19.33 9.63
CA ASP A 445 10.75 -20.10 10.13
C ASP A 445 11.63 -20.61 8.98
N GLU A 446 11.02 -20.94 7.83
CA GLU A 446 11.69 -21.44 6.63
C GLU A 446 11.80 -20.39 5.49
N PRO A 447 11.84 -19.10 5.84
CA PRO A 447 11.39 -17.93 5.06
C PRO A 447 10.82 -18.22 3.66
N LEU A 448 9.70 -18.92 3.59
CA LEU A 448 9.11 -19.40 2.34
C LEU A 448 8.60 -18.22 1.51
N GLY A 449 9.27 -17.92 0.39
CA GLY A 449 8.90 -16.82 -0.49
C GLY A 449 9.21 -15.43 0.08
N PHE A 450 10.03 -15.34 1.13
CA PHE A 450 10.48 -14.08 1.73
C PHE A 450 12.00 -13.97 1.70
N ARG A 451 12.53 -12.76 1.45
CA ARG A 451 13.91 -12.44 1.86
C ARG A 451 13.89 -11.97 3.30
N THR A 452 14.96 -12.24 4.04
CA THR A 452 15.11 -11.77 5.42
C THR A 452 16.28 -10.80 5.56
N ARG A 453 16.10 -9.77 6.39
CA ARG A 453 17.16 -8.85 6.78
C ARG A 453 17.03 -8.51 8.26
N THR A 454 18.14 -8.52 8.99
CA THR A 454 18.18 -8.00 10.36
C THR A 454 18.16 -6.48 10.33
N LEU A 455 17.20 -5.87 11.02
CA LEU A 455 17.17 -4.44 11.26
C LEU A 455 18.15 -4.06 12.38
N THR A 456 18.37 -2.77 12.53
CA THR A 456 19.34 -2.20 13.48
C THR A 456 18.95 -2.39 14.94
N ASP A 457 17.66 -2.55 15.24
CA ASP A 457 17.13 -2.93 16.56
C ASP A 457 17.17 -4.46 16.81
N GLY A 458 17.68 -5.24 15.87
CA GLY A 458 17.80 -6.69 15.95
C GLY A 458 16.59 -7.48 15.46
N SER A 459 15.49 -6.81 15.11
CA SER A 459 14.29 -7.47 14.56
C SER A 459 14.53 -8.05 13.16
N THR A 460 13.77 -9.07 12.78
CA THR A 460 13.86 -9.70 11.45
C THR A 460 12.81 -9.15 10.51
N LEU A 461 13.26 -8.40 9.51
CA LEU A 461 12.44 -7.91 8.41
C LEU A 461 12.29 -9.00 7.34
N HIS A 462 11.05 -9.42 7.10
CA HIS A 462 10.66 -10.23 5.95
C HIS A 462 10.26 -9.29 4.83
N HIS A 463 10.92 -9.37 3.67
CA HIS A 463 10.72 -8.39 2.60
C HIS A 463 11.00 -8.94 1.21
N HIS A 464 10.64 -8.16 0.20
CA HIS A 464 11.05 -8.40 -1.18
C HIS A 464 11.15 -7.08 -1.98
N PRO A 465 12.27 -6.81 -2.66
CA PRO A 465 12.36 -5.69 -3.60
C PRO A 465 11.79 -6.06 -4.98
N GLY A 466 11.35 -5.06 -5.73
CA GLY A 466 10.93 -5.12 -7.12
C GLY A 466 11.83 -4.25 -7.99
N PHE A 467 12.25 -4.77 -9.14
CA PHE A 467 13.28 -4.12 -9.96
C PHE A 467 12.87 -2.72 -10.50
N THR A 468 11.57 -2.44 -10.57
CA THR A 468 10.99 -1.14 -10.96
C THR A 468 11.22 -0.03 -9.94
N GLY A 469 11.65 -0.35 -8.72
CA GLY A 469 11.84 0.61 -7.62
C GLY A 469 10.85 0.45 -6.47
N CYS A 470 10.08 -0.64 -6.47
CA CYS A 470 9.17 -0.96 -5.38
C CYS A 470 9.82 -1.90 -4.35
N ALA A 471 9.37 -1.88 -3.10
CA ALA A 471 9.66 -2.91 -2.11
C ALA A 471 8.58 -2.91 -1.03
N LEU A 472 8.38 -4.07 -0.43
CA LEU A 472 7.50 -4.27 0.71
C LEU A 472 8.23 -5.12 1.74
N GLY A 473 8.10 -4.78 3.01
CA GLY A 473 8.56 -5.63 4.11
C GLY A 473 7.81 -5.42 5.40
N PHE A 474 7.90 -6.40 6.29
CA PHE A 474 7.23 -6.40 7.59
C PHE A 474 8.07 -7.12 8.65
N VAL A 475 7.77 -6.84 9.92
CA VAL A 475 8.32 -7.56 11.07
C VAL A 475 7.18 -8.31 11.73
N ALA A 476 7.30 -9.63 11.83
CA ALA A 476 6.22 -10.48 12.34
C ALA A 476 5.96 -10.23 13.83
N GLY A 477 4.69 -10.08 14.21
CA GLY A 477 4.24 -9.89 15.59
C GLY A 477 4.46 -8.49 16.17
N GLU A 478 4.87 -7.51 15.38
CA GLU A 478 5.21 -6.15 15.85
C GLU A 478 4.28 -5.03 15.33
N HIS A 479 3.21 -5.37 14.57
CA HIS A 479 2.39 -4.39 13.84
C HIS A 479 3.26 -3.37 13.10
N ARG A 480 4.19 -3.88 12.29
CA ARG A 480 5.29 -3.13 11.71
C ARG A 480 5.52 -3.52 10.26
N ALA A 481 5.35 -2.54 9.38
CA ALA A 481 5.49 -2.72 7.94
C ALA A 481 6.04 -1.46 7.27
N TYR A 482 6.71 -1.67 6.14
CA TYR A 482 7.36 -0.64 5.33
C TYR A 482 7.08 -0.91 3.86
N ALA A 483 6.82 0.13 3.09
CA ALA A 483 6.63 0.05 1.65
C ALA A 483 7.27 1.24 0.94
N VAL A 484 7.80 0.99 -0.24
CA VAL A 484 8.23 2.01 -1.19
C VAL A 484 7.75 1.62 -2.58
N ALA A 485 7.35 2.62 -3.35
CA ALA A 485 7.07 2.47 -4.77
C ALA A 485 7.71 3.64 -5.52
N ALA A 486 8.41 3.36 -6.60
CA ALA A 486 9.08 4.37 -7.39
C ALA A 486 9.12 3.94 -8.86
N ASN A 487 9.27 4.90 -9.77
CA ASN A 487 9.48 4.65 -11.19
C ASN A 487 10.97 4.80 -11.52
N ARG A 488 11.83 4.08 -10.78
CA ARG A 488 13.29 4.30 -10.79
C ARG A 488 13.90 4.12 -12.19
N LEU A 489 13.29 3.28 -13.01
CA LEU A 489 13.77 2.95 -14.36
C LEU A 489 13.31 3.97 -15.40
N LEU A 490 12.44 4.92 -15.04
CA LEU A 490 12.00 6.02 -15.89
C LEU A 490 13.09 7.10 -16.00
N THR A 491 14.21 6.73 -16.63
CA THR A 491 15.35 7.62 -16.87
C THR A 491 16.08 7.21 -18.15
N ALA A 492 16.75 8.18 -18.77
CA ALA A 492 17.71 7.92 -19.85
C ALA A 492 19.10 7.51 -19.33
N GLY A 493 19.42 7.81 -18.06
CA GLY A 493 20.70 7.52 -17.42
C GLY A 493 20.73 6.18 -16.68
N THR A 494 21.71 6.01 -15.78
CA THR A 494 21.78 4.83 -14.91
C THR A 494 20.78 5.01 -13.76
N PRO A 495 19.80 4.13 -13.57
CA PRO A 495 18.81 4.30 -12.50
C PRO A 495 19.41 3.92 -11.13
N VAL A 496 19.15 4.72 -10.09
CA VAL A 496 19.57 4.42 -8.71
C VAL A 496 19.00 3.07 -8.23
N PRO A 497 19.82 2.10 -7.78
CA PRO A 497 19.37 0.74 -7.43
C PRO A 497 18.20 0.69 -6.45
N THR A 498 17.26 -0.26 -6.63
CA THR A 498 16.11 -0.46 -5.71
C THR A 498 16.59 -0.66 -4.28
N GLU A 499 17.68 -1.40 -4.07
CA GLU A 499 18.25 -1.68 -2.76
C GLU A 499 18.67 -0.41 -2.03
N ARG A 500 19.08 0.65 -2.75
CA ARG A 500 19.43 1.94 -2.15
C ARG A 500 18.19 2.70 -1.74
N LEU A 501 17.16 2.75 -2.60
CA LEU A 501 15.87 3.34 -2.25
C LEU A 501 15.28 2.65 -1.02
N TRP A 502 15.32 1.32 -1.00
CA TRP A 502 14.79 0.52 0.09
C TRP A 502 15.56 0.71 1.39
N ARG A 503 16.90 0.72 1.33
CA ARG A 503 17.73 1.02 2.50
C ARG A 503 17.43 2.40 3.06
N ARG A 504 17.30 3.42 2.20
CA ARG A 504 17.00 4.79 2.66
C ARG A 504 15.66 4.86 3.40
N VAL A 505 14.63 4.18 2.91
CA VAL A 505 13.32 4.10 3.57
C VAL A 505 13.43 3.43 4.95
N LEU A 506 14.15 2.32 5.04
CA LEU A 506 14.36 1.63 6.31
C LEU A 506 15.22 2.44 7.29
N ASP A 507 16.22 3.18 6.81
CA ASP A 507 17.09 3.99 7.67
C ASP A 507 16.32 5.20 8.23
N ASP A 508 15.51 5.88 7.39
CA ASP A 508 14.77 7.08 7.81
C ASP A 508 13.52 6.75 8.66
N LEU A 509 12.83 5.63 8.36
CA LEU A 509 11.53 5.29 8.95
C LEU A 509 11.58 4.07 9.89
N GLY A 510 12.69 3.33 9.88
CA GLY A 510 12.95 2.22 10.81
C GLY A 510 13.00 2.66 12.27
N GLY A 511 13.25 3.96 12.47
CA GLY A 511 13.34 4.69 13.72
C GLY A 511 14.53 4.28 14.56
N LEU A 512 15.68 4.84 14.15
CA LEU A 512 16.93 4.91 14.88
C LEU A 512 17.22 6.33 15.33
#